data_AF-A0A8J7CD12-F1
#
_entry.id   AF-A0A8J7CD12-F1
#
_cell.length_a   1.000
_cell.length_b   1.000
_cell.length_c   1.000
_cell.angle_alpha   90.00
_cell.angle_beta   90.00
_cell.angle_gamma   90.00
#
_symmetry.space_group_name_H-M   'P 1'
#
loop_
_entity.id
_entity.type
_entity.pdbx_description
1 polymer ?
#
loop_
_entity_poly.entity_id
_entity_poly.type
_entity_poly.pdbx_seq_one_letter_code
_entity_poly.pdbx_strand_id
1 'polypeptide(L)'
;MNRIRWIVRQIQFLLWRVRNHLNPPTPWDGNHHPAILRIEPWRGEADGEFCVDFLGVRTDPGFRSFFKPTPKGNLETSHPVPDQTYFEYICLLDSIAAAAGPVYTVLELGAGYGYWLVSASRALSLRPDLTPRMVGVEMEATRFRRMQEHFRNNGLNPEAHTLLSGAISDHDGTASYRVDENEGEDYGLSLDRLHSAKKVVPVSCMRLGPILNQQDQVDLLHMDLQGEELKVIRDARAEINSRVRHLIIGTHSVSIHRGIRKLLLEDGWCLRFDYMGKGERRTEFGTILFVDGLLAAQRPAL
;
A
#
# COMPACT_ATOMS: atom_id res chain seq x y z
N MET A 1 2.84 -30.47 6.50
CA MET A 1 2.62 -29.48 7.56
C MET A 1 1.69 -28.30 7.19
N ASN A 2 1.36 -28.06 5.90
CA ASN A 2 0.54 -26.92 5.47
C ASN A 2 -1.00 -27.12 5.50
N ARG A 3 -1.51 -28.36 5.44
CA ARG A 3 -2.95 -28.64 5.56
C ARG A 3 -3.51 -28.34 6.95
N ILE A 4 -2.72 -28.54 8.00
CA ILE A 4 -3.15 -28.35 9.39
C ILE A 4 -3.39 -26.86 9.69
N ARG A 5 -2.56 -25.95 9.16
CA ARG A 5 -2.75 -24.50 9.30
C ARG A 5 -4.01 -23.99 8.58
N TRP A 6 -4.36 -24.57 7.44
CA TRP A 6 -5.60 -24.24 6.72
C TRP A 6 -6.85 -24.72 7.47
N ILE A 7 -6.78 -25.94 8.04
CA ILE A 7 -7.85 -26.51 8.87
C ILE A 7 -8.03 -25.70 10.17
N VAL A 8 -6.94 -25.26 10.81
CA VAL A 8 -7.01 -24.39 12.00
C VAL A 8 -7.65 -23.04 11.68
N ARG A 9 -7.40 -22.45 10.50
CA ARG A 9 -8.08 -21.22 10.03
C ARG A 9 -9.59 -21.43 9.81
N GLN A 10 -9.99 -22.55 9.21
CA GLN A 10 -11.41 -22.89 9.01
C GLN A 10 -12.14 -23.14 10.36
N ILE A 11 -11.49 -23.79 11.31
CA ILE A 11 -12.03 -24.04 12.65
C ILE A 11 -12.16 -22.72 13.44
N GLN A 12 -11.19 -21.80 13.34
CA GLN A 12 -11.30 -20.46 13.94
C GLN A 12 -12.43 -19.63 13.32
N PHE A 13 -12.64 -19.74 12.01
CA PHE A 13 -13.76 -19.10 11.31
C PHE A 13 -15.13 -19.65 11.75
N LEU A 14 -15.23 -20.97 11.95
CA LEU A 14 -16.46 -21.62 12.42
C LEU A 14 -16.78 -21.27 13.89
N LEU A 15 -15.77 -21.28 14.77
CA LEU A 15 -15.92 -20.89 16.18
C LEU A 15 -16.28 -19.41 16.34
N TRP A 16 -15.85 -18.55 15.41
CA TRP A 16 -16.22 -17.14 15.34
C TRP A 16 -17.69 -16.94 14.92
N ARG A 17 -18.21 -17.69 13.93
CA ARG A 17 -19.64 -17.63 13.54
C ARG A 17 -20.57 -17.92 14.71
N VAL A 18 -20.20 -18.88 15.56
CA VAL A 18 -20.96 -19.24 16.77
C VAL A 18 -20.92 -18.12 17.82
N ARG A 19 -19.79 -17.40 17.95
CA ARG A 19 -19.59 -16.35 18.95
C ARG A 19 -20.24 -15.02 18.59
N ASN A 20 -20.40 -14.72 17.30
CA ASN A 20 -20.98 -13.47 16.79
C ASN A 20 -22.50 -13.41 16.71
N HIS A 21 -23.20 -14.46 17.13
CA HIS A 21 -24.67 -14.42 17.28
C HIS A 21 -25.17 -13.47 18.37
N LEU A 22 -24.28 -12.90 19.20
CA LEU A 22 -24.65 -11.97 20.27
C LEU A 22 -24.59 -10.49 19.87
N ASN A 23 -23.97 -10.14 18.73
CA ASN A 23 -23.99 -8.79 18.13
C ASN A 23 -23.53 -8.89 16.66
N PRO A 24 -24.43 -9.02 15.68
CA PRO A 24 -24.02 -9.11 14.28
C PRO A 24 -23.24 -7.84 13.88
N PRO A 25 -22.23 -7.96 12.99
CA PRO A 25 -21.53 -6.80 12.46
C PRO A 25 -22.53 -5.86 11.76
N THR A 26 -22.37 -4.55 11.94
CA THR A 26 -23.16 -3.57 11.17
C THR A 26 -22.81 -3.75 9.69
N PRO A 27 -23.78 -4.11 8.83
CA PRO A 27 -23.53 -4.23 7.40
C PRO A 27 -23.25 -2.83 6.82
N TRP A 28 -22.37 -2.79 5.81
CA TRP A 28 -22.21 -1.59 4.97
C TRP A 28 -23.55 -1.26 4.29
N ASP A 29 -23.93 0.02 4.33
CA ASP A 29 -25.23 0.52 3.85
C ASP A 29 -25.19 0.99 2.38
N GLY A 30 -24.05 0.84 1.70
CA GLY A 30 -23.83 1.28 0.32
C GLY A 30 -23.26 2.71 0.21
N ASN A 31 -23.11 3.45 1.31
CA ASN A 31 -22.56 4.80 1.27
C ASN A 31 -21.02 4.79 1.21
N HIS A 32 -20.47 5.62 0.32
CA HIS A 32 -19.03 5.76 0.16
C HIS A 32 -18.48 7.02 0.83
N HIS A 33 -17.18 7.02 1.13
CA HIS A 33 -16.49 8.19 1.66
C HIS A 33 -16.49 9.31 0.59
N PRO A 34 -16.63 10.60 0.97
CA PRO A 34 -16.61 11.70 0.01
C PRO A 34 -15.41 11.70 -0.94
N ALA A 35 -14.22 11.29 -0.47
CA ALA A 35 -13.02 11.17 -1.32
C ALA A 35 -13.22 10.18 -2.48
N ILE A 36 -13.86 9.03 -2.21
CA ILE A 36 -14.16 8.00 -3.22
C ILE A 36 -15.22 8.51 -4.20
N LEU A 37 -16.24 9.22 -3.70
CA LEU A 37 -17.33 9.77 -4.52
C LEU A 37 -16.88 10.91 -5.46
N ARG A 38 -15.72 11.53 -5.24
CA ARG A 38 -15.13 12.51 -6.17
C ARG A 38 -14.60 11.87 -7.45
N ILE A 39 -14.42 10.56 -7.44
CA ILE A 39 -13.91 9.80 -8.57
C ILE A 39 -15.10 9.18 -9.29
N GLU A 40 -15.25 9.51 -10.57
CA GLU A 40 -16.14 8.74 -11.44
C GLU A 40 -15.49 7.38 -11.71
N PRO A 41 -16.20 6.25 -11.47
CA PRO A 41 -15.67 4.93 -11.81
C PRO A 41 -15.32 4.85 -13.29
N TRP A 42 -14.19 4.23 -13.60
CA TRP A 42 -13.69 4.10 -14.95
C TRP A 42 -14.71 3.41 -15.87
N ARG A 43 -14.85 3.98 -17.08
CA ARG A 43 -15.64 3.46 -18.18
C ARG A 43 -14.79 3.43 -19.44
N GLY A 44 -14.87 2.35 -20.21
CA GLY A 44 -14.14 2.21 -21.46
C GLY A 44 -14.21 0.82 -22.05
N GLU A 45 -13.46 0.58 -23.12
CA GLU A 45 -13.31 -0.74 -23.70
C GLU A 45 -12.18 -1.50 -22.99
N ALA A 46 -12.52 -2.60 -22.33
CA ALA A 46 -11.55 -3.57 -21.84
C ALA A 46 -11.06 -4.43 -23.00
N ASP A 47 -9.75 -4.68 -23.06
CA ASP A 47 -9.09 -5.44 -24.13
C ASP A 47 -9.15 -6.96 -23.92
N GLY A 48 -9.43 -7.42 -22.70
CA GLY A 48 -9.36 -8.83 -22.33
C GLY A 48 -8.01 -9.27 -21.77
N GLU A 49 -7.03 -8.36 -21.65
CA GLU A 49 -5.65 -8.67 -21.26
C GLU A 49 -5.39 -8.31 -19.80
N PHE A 50 -5.94 -7.20 -19.31
CA PHE A 50 -5.68 -6.68 -17.97
C PHE A 50 -6.85 -6.83 -17.02
N CYS A 51 -6.56 -6.90 -15.73
CA CYS A 51 -7.53 -6.60 -14.67
C CYS A 51 -7.67 -5.07 -14.62
N VAL A 52 -8.90 -4.57 -14.69
CA VAL A 52 -9.18 -3.13 -14.67
C VAL A 52 -9.98 -2.79 -13.41
N ASP A 53 -9.45 -1.90 -12.57
CA ASP A 53 -10.13 -1.43 -11.36
C ASP A 53 -10.91 -0.12 -11.58
N PHE A 54 -11.51 0.40 -10.50
CA PHE A 54 -12.38 1.58 -10.57
C PHE A 54 -11.67 2.87 -10.99
N LEU A 55 -10.33 2.94 -10.87
CA LEU A 55 -9.53 4.06 -11.37
C LEU A 55 -9.07 3.84 -12.82
N GLY A 56 -9.38 2.68 -13.41
CA GLY A 56 -8.88 2.29 -14.72
C GLY A 56 -7.43 1.82 -14.69
N VAL A 57 -6.91 1.43 -13.52
CA VAL A 57 -5.58 0.81 -13.42
C VAL A 57 -5.61 -0.53 -14.12
N ARG A 58 -4.69 -0.72 -15.06
CA ARG A 58 -4.51 -1.95 -15.84
C ARG A 58 -3.44 -2.81 -15.19
N THR A 59 -3.85 -3.84 -14.45
CA THR A 59 -2.95 -4.76 -13.76
C THR A 59 -2.83 -6.07 -14.54
N ASP A 60 -1.60 -6.52 -14.78
CA ASP A 60 -1.35 -7.80 -15.44
C ASP A 60 -1.79 -8.97 -14.54
N PRO A 61 -2.66 -9.89 -15.01
CA PRO A 61 -3.13 -11.01 -14.20
C PRO A 61 -2.01 -11.99 -13.79
N GLY A 62 -0.87 -11.98 -14.48
CA GLY A 62 0.33 -12.73 -14.14
C GLY A 62 1.06 -12.22 -12.90
N PHE A 63 0.71 -11.04 -12.37
CA PHE A 63 1.31 -10.54 -11.14
C PHE A 63 0.87 -11.32 -9.90
N ARG A 64 -0.36 -11.84 -9.87
CA ARG A 64 -0.89 -12.68 -8.78
C ARG A 64 -1.87 -13.73 -9.33
N SER A 65 -1.70 -14.99 -8.96
CA SER A 65 -2.55 -16.11 -9.41
C SER A 65 -4.07 -15.94 -9.30
N PHE A 66 -4.56 -15.12 -8.37
CA PHE A 66 -6.00 -14.87 -8.20
C PHE A 66 -6.53 -13.70 -9.04
N PHE A 67 -5.67 -12.91 -9.67
CA PHE A 67 -6.10 -11.91 -10.64
C PHE A 67 -6.65 -12.59 -11.90
N LYS A 68 -7.69 -11.98 -12.48
CA LYS A 68 -8.38 -12.45 -13.68
C LYS A 68 -8.60 -11.27 -14.61
N PRO A 69 -8.24 -11.40 -15.89
CA PRO A 69 -8.43 -10.30 -16.83
C PRO A 69 -9.91 -9.95 -16.91
N THR A 70 -10.19 -8.66 -17.04
CA THR A 70 -11.54 -8.16 -17.29
C THR A 70 -11.97 -8.61 -18.70
N PRO A 71 -13.18 -9.19 -18.88
CA PRO A 71 -13.63 -9.62 -20.21
C PRO A 71 -13.59 -8.51 -21.24
N LYS A 72 -13.22 -8.86 -22.48
CA LYS A 72 -13.19 -7.90 -23.59
C LYS A 72 -14.57 -7.29 -23.85
N GLY A 73 -14.60 -5.98 -24.05
CA GLY A 73 -15.81 -5.23 -24.41
C GLY A 73 -16.00 -3.99 -23.53
N ASN A 74 -17.16 -3.35 -23.70
CA ASN A 74 -17.50 -2.16 -22.91
C ASN A 74 -17.66 -2.54 -21.43
N LEU A 75 -16.92 -1.83 -20.58
CA LEU A 75 -16.94 -1.98 -19.13
C LEU A 75 -17.28 -0.64 -18.51
N GLU A 76 -18.17 -0.71 -17.52
CA GLU A 76 -18.33 0.31 -16.50
C GLU A 76 -17.99 -0.33 -15.16
N THR A 77 -17.00 0.22 -14.47
CA THR A 77 -16.63 -0.23 -13.13
C THR A 77 -17.53 0.39 -12.06
N SER A 78 -17.43 -0.13 -10.84
CA SER A 78 -18.10 0.44 -9.66
C SER A 78 -17.07 0.92 -8.66
N HIS A 79 -17.46 1.84 -7.77
CA HIS A 79 -16.65 2.20 -6.61
C HIS A 79 -16.23 0.96 -5.81
N PRO A 80 -15.03 0.99 -5.18
CA PRO A 80 -14.50 -0.16 -4.49
C PRO A 80 -15.35 -0.47 -3.26
N VAL A 81 -15.68 -1.75 -3.06
CA VAL A 81 -16.32 -2.22 -1.83
C VAL A 81 -15.36 -2.00 -0.66
N PRO A 82 -15.83 -1.49 0.50
CA PRO A 82 -14.97 -1.26 1.65
C PRO A 82 -14.25 -2.53 2.14
N ASP A 83 -12.92 -2.49 2.06
CA ASP A 83 -11.98 -3.45 2.63
C ASP A 83 -10.83 -2.67 3.33
N GLN A 84 -9.71 -3.33 3.66
CA GLN A 84 -8.58 -2.61 4.26
C GLN A 84 -7.97 -1.57 3.30
N THR A 85 -7.91 -1.89 2.00
CA THR A 85 -7.35 -1.09 0.91
C THR A 85 -8.17 0.18 0.66
N TYR A 86 -9.47 0.12 0.93
CA TYR A 86 -10.40 1.24 0.80
C TYR A 86 -9.98 2.49 1.59
N PHE A 87 -9.41 2.31 2.78
CA PHE A 87 -8.92 3.44 3.60
C PHE A 87 -7.64 4.06 3.04
N GLU A 88 -6.78 3.25 2.43
CA GLU A 88 -5.58 3.73 1.75
C GLU A 88 -5.98 4.54 0.50
N TYR A 89 -7.02 4.11 -0.23
CA TYR A 89 -7.62 4.91 -1.30
C TYR A 89 -8.14 6.26 -0.82
N ILE A 90 -8.87 6.29 0.30
CA ILE A 90 -9.35 7.56 0.88
C ILE A 90 -8.15 8.50 1.12
N CYS A 91 -7.09 8.00 1.74
CA CYS A 91 -5.90 8.79 2.04
C CYS A 91 -5.17 9.28 0.77
N LEU A 92 -5.04 8.42 -0.24
CA LEU A 92 -4.45 8.80 -1.53
C LEU A 92 -5.25 9.91 -2.23
N LEU A 93 -6.57 9.75 -2.30
CA LEU A 93 -7.44 10.70 -2.99
C LEU A 93 -7.52 12.04 -2.25
N ASP A 94 -7.56 12.01 -0.91
CA ASP A 94 -7.52 13.23 -0.10
C ASP A 94 -6.16 13.93 -0.19
N SER A 95 -5.03 13.19 -0.25
CA SER A 95 -3.71 13.83 -0.39
C SER A 95 -3.55 14.50 -1.75
N ILE A 96 -4.08 13.90 -2.84
CA ILE A 96 -4.14 14.54 -4.16
C ILE A 96 -5.03 15.78 -4.14
N ALA A 97 -6.21 15.70 -3.51
CA ALA A 97 -7.11 16.85 -3.40
C ALA A 97 -6.49 18.00 -2.60
N ALA A 98 -5.70 17.70 -1.57
CA ALA A 98 -5.01 18.68 -0.72
C ALA A 98 -3.68 19.17 -1.28
N ALA A 99 -3.19 18.58 -2.37
CA ALA A 99 -1.93 18.95 -3.00
C ALA A 99 -1.95 20.41 -3.45
N ALA A 100 -0.92 21.15 -3.05
CA ALA A 100 -0.76 22.56 -3.36
C ALA A 100 0.58 22.75 -4.09
N GLY A 101 0.56 23.42 -5.23
CA GLY A 101 1.72 23.59 -6.10
C GLY A 101 1.58 22.82 -7.42
N PRO A 102 2.60 22.89 -8.30
CA PRO A 102 2.53 22.30 -9.64
C PRO A 102 3.03 20.85 -9.72
N VAL A 103 3.63 20.31 -8.64
CA VAL A 103 4.21 18.96 -8.59
C VAL A 103 3.58 18.20 -7.44
N TYR A 104 3.12 16.98 -7.71
CA TYR A 104 2.67 16.03 -6.69
C TYR A 104 3.72 14.93 -6.51
N THR A 105 4.36 14.87 -5.35
CA THR A 105 5.39 13.88 -5.06
C THR A 105 4.84 12.75 -4.20
N VAL A 106 4.87 11.53 -4.73
CA VAL A 106 4.45 10.31 -4.02
C VAL A 106 5.59 9.31 -3.94
N LEU A 107 5.80 8.78 -2.74
CA LEU A 107 6.77 7.74 -2.42
C LEU A 107 6.03 6.46 -2.02
N GLU A 108 6.44 5.31 -2.56
CA GLU A 108 5.96 3.98 -2.16
C GLU A 108 7.17 3.11 -1.76
N LEU A 109 7.26 2.73 -0.49
CA LEU A 109 8.34 1.92 0.07
C LEU A 109 7.84 0.50 0.32
N GLY A 110 8.52 -0.49 -0.27
CA GLY A 110 7.96 -1.84 -0.39
C GLY A 110 6.89 -1.89 -1.48
N ALA A 111 7.18 -1.27 -2.62
CA ALA A 111 6.19 -0.96 -3.64
C ALA A 111 5.59 -2.18 -4.34
N GLY A 112 6.22 -3.35 -4.24
CA GLY A 112 5.79 -4.52 -4.99
C GLY A 112 5.77 -4.24 -6.49
N TYR A 113 4.57 -4.25 -7.08
CA TYR A 113 4.35 -3.92 -8.50
C TYR A 113 3.92 -2.45 -8.71
N GLY A 114 4.18 -1.56 -7.74
CA GLY A 114 3.92 -0.11 -7.78
C GLY A 114 2.44 0.25 -7.83
N TYR A 115 1.60 -0.46 -7.07
CA TYR A 115 0.15 -0.31 -7.16
C TYR A 115 -0.29 1.10 -6.75
N TRP A 116 0.28 1.64 -5.68
CA TRP A 116 -0.10 2.96 -5.18
C TRP A 116 0.46 4.08 -6.05
N LEU A 117 1.66 3.92 -6.64
CA LEU A 117 2.19 4.86 -7.63
C LEU A 117 1.31 4.94 -8.88
N VAL A 118 0.93 3.79 -9.45
CA VAL A 118 0.08 3.75 -10.65
C VAL A 118 -1.33 4.27 -10.35
N SER A 119 -1.90 3.90 -9.19
CA SER A 119 -3.19 4.43 -8.72
C SER A 119 -3.14 5.95 -8.56
N ALA A 120 -2.06 6.48 -7.99
CA ALA A 120 -1.85 7.93 -7.87
C ALA A 120 -1.81 8.60 -9.24
N SER A 121 -1.09 8.02 -10.21
CA SER A 121 -1.06 8.56 -11.58
C SER A 121 -2.44 8.58 -12.23
N ARG A 122 -3.27 7.53 -12.04
CA ARG A 122 -4.63 7.51 -12.58
C ARG A 122 -5.50 8.58 -11.95
N ALA A 123 -5.47 8.70 -10.62
CA ALA A 123 -6.20 9.75 -9.92
C ALA A 123 -5.71 11.17 -10.31
N LEU A 124 -4.41 11.37 -10.53
CA LEU A 124 -3.83 12.64 -10.97
C LEU A 124 -4.23 13.03 -12.40
N SER A 125 -4.70 12.11 -13.23
CA SER A 125 -5.24 12.48 -14.55
C SER A 125 -6.45 13.42 -14.47
N LEU A 126 -7.13 13.46 -13.31
CA LEU A 126 -8.20 14.40 -12.99
C LEU A 126 -7.69 15.76 -12.49
N ARG A 127 -6.37 15.90 -12.30
CA ARG A 127 -5.67 17.10 -11.84
C ARG A 127 -4.54 17.45 -12.82
N PRO A 128 -4.86 17.89 -14.05
CA PRO A 128 -3.85 18.19 -15.08
C PRO A 128 -2.92 19.36 -14.70
N ASP A 129 -3.26 20.11 -13.65
CA ASP A 129 -2.41 21.14 -13.03
C ASP A 129 -1.25 20.57 -12.21
N LEU A 130 -1.29 19.27 -11.86
CA LEU A 130 -0.26 18.59 -11.08
C LEU A 130 0.58 17.67 -11.95
N THR A 131 1.90 17.88 -11.92
CA THR A 131 2.87 16.96 -12.53
C THR A 131 3.23 15.85 -11.51
N PRO A 132 3.05 14.56 -11.84
CA PRO A 132 3.43 13.48 -10.94
C PRO A 132 4.95 13.33 -10.84
N ARG A 133 5.48 13.28 -9.62
CA ARG A 133 6.82 12.80 -9.30
C ARG A 133 6.69 11.55 -8.43
N MET A 134 7.08 10.41 -8.97
CA MET A 134 6.93 9.12 -8.32
C MET A 134 8.28 8.56 -7.90
N VAL A 135 8.35 8.02 -6.70
CA VAL A 135 9.51 7.33 -6.17
C VAL A 135 9.07 5.97 -5.64
N GLY A 136 9.57 4.89 -6.23
CA GLY A 136 9.23 3.52 -5.83
C GLY A 136 10.45 2.76 -5.39
N VAL A 137 10.39 2.08 -4.24
CA VAL A 137 11.48 1.23 -3.76
C VAL A 137 10.97 -0.18 -3.51
N GLU A 138 11.56 -1.16 -4.18
CA GLU A 138 11.20 -2.56 -4.06
C GLU A 138 12.44 -3.46 -4.02
N MET A 139 12.47 -4.37 -3.04
CA MET A 139 13.65 -5.19 -2.76
C MET A 139 13.74 -6.45 -3.65
N GLU A 140 12.61 -7.02 -4.04
CA GLU A 140 12.59 -8.23 -4.86
C GLU A 140 12.68 -7.89 -6.36
N ALA A 141 13.71 -8.40 -7.04
CA ALA A 141 13.95 -8.14 -8.46
C ALA A 141 12.76 -8.49 -9.37
N THR A 142 11.98 -9.53 -9.07
CA THR A 142 10.79 -9.88 -9.87
C THR A 142 9.68 -8.86 -9.70
N ARG A 143 9.36 -8.44 -8.47
CA ARG A 143 8.40 -7.35 -8.23
C ARG A 143 8.87 -6.02 -8.80
N PHE A 144 10.15 -5.68 -8.64
CA PHE A 144 10.71 -4.47 -9.22
C PHE A 144 10.54 -4.43 -10.75
N ARG A 145 10.78 -5.54 -11.46
CA ARG A 145 10.48 -5.63 -12.90
C ARG A 145 8.98 -5.47 -13.19
N ARG A 146 8.13 -6.11 -12.41
CA ARG A 146 6.66 -5.96 -12.52
C ARG A 146 6.20 -4.54 -12.27
N MET A 147 6.83 -3.79 -11.38
CA MET A 147 6.54 -2.36 -11.18
C MET A 147 6.81 -1.57 -12.46
N GLN A 148 7.93 -1.79 -13.13
CA GLN A 148 8.24 -1.12 -14.40
C GLN A 148 7.26 -1.54 -15.52
N GLU A 149 6.89 -2.82 -15.57
CA GLU A 149 5.87 -3.32 -16.49
C GLU A 149 4.50 -2.68 -16.19
N HIS A 150 4.12 -2.56 -14.92
CA HIS A 150 2.86 -1.97 -14.51
C HIS A 150 2.76 -0.48 -14.88
N PHE A 151 3.87 0.26 -14.78
CA PHE A 151 3.98 1.62 -15.30
C PHE A 151 3.69 1.65 -16.81
N ARG A 152 4.38 0.81 -17.59
CA ARG A 152 4.19 0.75 -19.06
C ARG A 152 2.76 0.34 -19.43
N ASN A 153 2.19 -0.64 -18.74
CA ASN A 153 0.80 -1.08 -18.92
C ASN A 153 -0.19 0.06 -18.66
N ASN A 154 0.19 1.08 -17.87
CA ASN A 154 -0.64 2.24 -17.57
C ASN A 154 -0.23 3.52 -18.34
N GLY A 155 0.62 3.39 -19.35
CA GLY A 155 1.03 4.51 -20.20
C GLY A 155 2.05 5.44 -19.55
N LEU A 156 2.70 4.99 -18.47
CA LEU A 156 3.76 5.73 -17.78
C LEU A 156 5.15 5.32 -18.30
N ASN A 157 6.05 6.30 -18.38
CA ASN A 157 7.46 6.03 -18.60
C ASN A 157 8.16 5.80 -17.24
N PRO A 158 8.61 4.57 -16.92
CA PRO A 158 9.32 4.32 -15.65
C PRO A 158 10.61 5.13 -15.50
N GLU A 159 11.27 5.51 -16.61
CA GLU A 159 12.51 6.30 -16.59
C GLU A 159 12.30 7.79 -16.30
N ALA A 160 11.05 8.26 -16.36
CA ALA A 160 10.69 9.63 -15.96
C ALA A 160 10.58 9.79 -14.43
N HIS A 161 10.81 8.70 -13.68
CA HIS A 161 10.57 8.59 -12.24
C HIS A 161 11.75 7.90 -11.55
N THR A 162 11.80 7.98 -10.22
CA THR A 162 12.89 7.37 -9.43
C THR A 162 12.44 5.99 -8.94
N LEU A 163 12.76 4.94 -9.70
CA LEU A 163 12.46 3.57 -9.31
C LEU A 163 13.76 2.86 -8.87
N LEU A 164 13.83 2.46 -7.60
CA LEU A 164 15.03 1.88 -6.99
C LEU A 164 14.80 0.41 -6.62
N SER A 165 15.77 -0.43 -6.97
CA SER A 165 15.80 -1.82 -6.51
C SER A 165 16.64 -1.93 -5.24
N GLY A 166 15.99 -2.29 -4.14
CA GLY A 166 16.64 -2.48 -2.84
C GLY A 166 15.64 -2.44 -1.68
N ALA A 167 16.13 -2.73 -0.48
CA ALA A 167 15.34 -2.71 0.74
C ALA A 167 15.51 -1.36 1.46
N ILE A 168 14.43 -0.87 2.07
CA ILE A 168 14.51 0.25 3.01
C ILE A 168 14.72 -0.29 4.42
N SER A 169 15.73 0.23 5.10
CA SER A 169 16.04 -0.11 6.50
C SER A 169 16.60 1.11 7.24
N ASP A 170 17.00 0.94 8.50
CA ASP A 170 17.62 1.97 9.34
C ASP A 170 19.14 2.12 9.11
N HIS A 171 19.69 1.39 8.15
CA HIS A 171 21.09 1.41 7.78
C HIS A 171 21.29 1.19 6.27
N ASP A 172 22.40 1.70 5.76
CA ASP A 172 22.89 1.34 4.43
C ASP A 172 23.70 0.03 4.50
N GLY A 173 23.79 -0.68 3.39
CA GLY A 173 24.64 -1.87 3.29
C GLY A 173 23.94 -3.01 2.57
N THR A 174 24.06 -4.23 3.10
CA THR A 174 23.48 -5.43 2.51
C THR A 174 22.72 -6.20 3.58
N ALA A 175 21.46 -6.51 3.29
CA ALA A 175 20.70 -7.51 4.03
C ALA A 175 20.40 -8.71 3.12
N SER A 176 19.49 -9.56 3.55
CA SER A 176 19.06 -10.71 2.77
C SER A 176 17.59 -10.96 3.00
N TYR A 177 16.91 -11.46 1.97
CA TYR A 177 15.51 -11.87 2.07
C TYR A 177 15.36 -13.31 1.58
N ARG A 178 14.32 -13.98 2.08
CA ARG A 178 14.00 -15.35 1.64
C ARG A 178 13.43 -15.34 0.23
N VAL A 179 13.64 -16.42 -0.51
CA VAL A 179 12.91 -16.67 -1.74
C VAL A 179 12.06 -17.93 -1.57
N ASP A 180 10.77 -17.77 -1.78
CA ASP A 180 9.79 -18.86 -1.77
C ASP A 180 9.62 -19.45 -3.19
N GLU A 181 8.93 -20.60 -3.29
CA GLU A 181 8.78 -21.34 -4.57
C GLU A 181 8.07 -20.53 -5.67
N ASN A 182 7.24 -19.55 -5.29
CA ASN A 182 6.56 -18.63 -6.19
C ASN A 182 7.16 -17.22 -6.09
N GLU A 183 8.37 -17.03 -6.64
CA GLU A 183 9.01 -15.72 -6.79
C GLU A 183 8.01 -14.69 -7.37
N GLY A 184 7.92 -13.51 -6.77
CA GLY A 184 6.98 -12.46 -7.17
C GLY A 184 5.56 -12.53 -6.59
N GLU A 185 5.13 -13.64 -5.99
CA GLU A 185 3.75 -13.77 -5.46
C GLU A 185 3.61 -13.57 -3.94
N ASP A 186 4.68 -13.80 -3.17
CA ASP A 186 4.63 -13.69 -1.69
C ASP A 186 4.89 -12.26 -1.20
N TYR A 187 3.86 -11.44 -1.05
CA TYR A 187 4.02 -10.07 -0.55
C TYR A 187 4.50 -9.99 0.92
N GLY A 188 4.62 -11.11 1.65
CA GLY A 188 5.09 -11.19 3.04
C GLY A 188 6.60 -11.35 3.26
N LEU A 189 7.44 -10.94 2.29
CA LEU A 189 8.90 -11.05 2.38
C LEU A 189 9.47 -10.11 3.45
N SER A 190 10.34 -10.62 4.32
CA SER A 190 10.87 -9.87 5.46
C SER A 190 12.36 -10.15 5.64
N LEU A 191 13.13 -9.14 6.05
CA LEU A 191 14.58 -9.24 6.29
C LEU A 191 14.92 -10.10 7.52
N ASP A 192 14.05 -10.09 8.54
CA ASP A 192 14.30 -10.74 9.84
C ASP A 192 13.91 -12.23 9.86
N ARG A 193 13.47 -12.78 8.73
CA ARG A 193 12.64 -13.99 8.69
C ARG A 193 13.24 -15.07 7.78
N LEU A 194 14.54 -15.30 7.93
CA LEU A 194 15.34 -16.21 7.07
C LEU A 194 15.32 -17.69 7.50
N HIS A 195 14.99 -17.97 8.75
CA HIS A 195 14.95 -19.34 9.26
C HIS A 195 13.89 -20.16 8.50
N SER A 196 14.29 -21.30 7.93
CA SER A 196 13.53 -22.18 7.02
C SER A 196 13.48 -21.80 5.53
N ALA A 197 14.17 -20.75 5.10
CA ALA A 197 14.25 -20.39 3.69
C ALA A 197 15.07 -21.43 2.89
N LYS A 198 14.51 -21.92 1.77
CA LYS A 198 15.23 -22.80 0.83
C LYS A 198 16.31 -22.05 0.06
N LYS A 199 16.09 -20.75 -0.16
CA LYS A 199 16.98 -19.83 -0.88
C LYS A 199 16.93 -18.47 -0.19
N VAL A 200 18.09 -17.81 -0.11
CA VAL A 200 18.27 -16.49 0.46
C VAL A 200 19.01 -15.64 -0.57
N VAL A 201 18.53 -14.43 -0.83
CA VAL A 201 19.11 -13.52 -1.83
C VAL A 201 19.58 -12.25 -1.14
N PRO A 202 20.84 -11.81 -1.38
CA PRO A 202 21.32 -10.54 -0.85
C PRO A 202 20.62 -9.38 -1.52
N VAL A 203 20.38 -8.30 -0.77
CA VAL A 203 19.78 -7.07 -1.30
C VAL A 203 20.45 -5.86 -0.67
N SER A 204 20.64 -4.80 -1.46
CA SER A 204 21.16 -3.53 -0.95
C SER A 204 20.11 -2.88 -0.05
N CYS A 205 20.53 -2.49 1.15
CA CYS A 205 19.76 -1.66 2.06
C CYS A 205 20.08 -0.19 1.84
N MET A 206 19.04 0.63 1.88
CA MET A 206 19.11 2.08 1.76
C MET A 206 18.32 2.72 2.90
N ARG A 207 18.82 3.84 3.41
CA ARG A 207 18.10 4.66 4.38
C ARG A 207 17.07 5.58 3.71
N LEU A 208 15.95 5.80 4.39
CA LEU A 208 14.88 6.69 3.90
C LEU A 208 15.27 8.18 3.93
N GLY A 209 16.03 8.62 4.93
CA GLY A 209 16.43 10.02 5.10
C GLY A 209 17.08 10.64 3.84
N PRO A 210 18.12 10.01 3.26
CA PRO A 210 18.73 10.47 2.01
C PRO A 210 17.76 10.55 0.82
N ILE A 211 16.79 9.64 0.71
CA ILE A 211 15.77 9.65 -0.37
C ILE A 211 14.84 10.86 -0.18
N LEU A 212 14.38 11.10 1.05
CA LEU A 212 13.55 12.25 1.40
C LEU A 212 14.29 13.57 1.16
N ASN A 213 15.58 13.64 1.48
CA ASN A 213 16.38 14.86 1.32
C ASN A 213 16.59 15.28 -0.15
N GLN A 214 16.34 14.40 -1.11
CA GLN A 214 16.33 14.74 -2.54
C GLN A 214 14.99 15.33 -3.01
N GLN A 215 13.98 15.38 -2.14
CA GLN A 215 12.66 15.91 -2.45
C GLN A 215 12.45 17.24 -1.73
N ASP A 216 11.94 18.24 -2.44
CA ASP A 216 11.53 19.51 -1.83
C ASP A 216 10.40 19.26 -0.81
N GLN A 217 9.45 18.42 -1.21
CA GLN A 217 8.31 18.00 -0.42
C GLN A 217 7.78 16.65 -0.92
N VAL A 218 7.17 15.88 -0.02
CA VAL A 218 6.48 14.63 -0.32
C VAL A 218 5.03 14.77 0.11
N ASP A 219 4.11 14.77 -0.87
CA ASP A 219 2.69 14.90 -0.61
C ASP A 219 2.12 13.65 0.05
N LEU A 220 2.60 12.47 -0.36
CA LEU A 220 2.21 11.18 0.19
C LEU A 220 3.40 10.22 0.28
N LEU A 221 3.62 9.65 1.47
CA LEU A 221 4.52 8.53 1.69
C LEU A 221 3.68 7.30 2.10
N HIS A 222 3.68 6.30 1.22
CA HIS A 222 3.17 4.97 1.49
C HIS A 222 4.32 4.04 1.92
N MET A 223 4.09 3.23 2.96
CA MET A 223 5.10 2.33 3.52
C MET A 223 4.49 0.97 3.92
N ASP A 224 5.03 -0.10 3.35
CA ASP A 224 4.75 -1.49 3.72
C ASP A 224 6.05 -2.29 3.65
N LEU A 225 6.74 -2.44 4.79
CA LEU A 225 8.12 -2.97 4.84
C LEU A 225 8.23 -4.28 5.63
N GLN A 226 7.12 -4.99 5.81
CA GLN A 226 7.07 -6.34 6.37
C GLN A 226 7.87 -6.52 7.67
N GLY A 227 7.87 -5.49 8.54
CA GLY A 227 8.50 -5.50 9.86
C GLY A 227 9.56 -4.41 10.11
N GLU A 228 10.04 -3.73 9.08
CA GLU A 228 11.06 -2.68 9.21
C GLU A 228 10.48 -1.29 9.55
N GLU A 229 9.15 -1.13 9.53
CA GLU A 229 8.49 0.19 9.50
C GLU A 229 8.87 1.07 10.69
N LEU A 230 8.88 0.50 11.90
CA LEU A 230 9.21 1.26 13.11
C LEU A 230 10.70 1.67 13.16
N LYS A 231 11.60 0.82 12.64
CA LYS A 231 13.05 1.15 12.61
C LYS A 231 13.29 2.30 11.66
N VAL A 232 12.73 2.21 10.46
CA VAL A 232 12.82 3.23 9.41
C VAL A 232 12.22 4.56 9.83
N ILE A 233 11.03 4.55 10.46
CA ILE A 233 10.38 5.79 10.94
C ILE A 233 11.18 6.45 12.06
N ARG A 234 11.79 5.67 12.96
CA ARG A 234 12.67 6.21 14.00
C ARG A 234 13.91 6.84 13.41
N ASP A 235 14.50 6.19 12.42
CA ASP A 235 15.73 6.62 11.77
C ASP A 235 15.54 7.92 10.97
N ALA A 236 14.49 7.98 10.14
CA ALA A 236 14.19 9.12 9.28
C ALA A 236 13.17 10.11 9.89
N ARG A 237 13.02 10.11 11.23
CA ARG A 237 11.97 10.85 11.94
C ARG A 237 11.99 12.34 11.59
N ALA A 238 13.18 12.95 11.56
CA ALA A 238 13.34 14.38 11.29
C ALA A 238 12.98 14.75 9.85
N GLU A 239 13.38 13.93 8.88
CA GLU A 239 13.12 14.11 7.46
C GLU A 239 11.63 13.88 7.14
N ILE A 240 11.02 12.83 7.70
CA ILE A 240 9.58 12.59 7.58
C ILE A 240 8.82 13.81 8.10
N ASN A 241 9.21 14.31 9.27
CA ASN A 241 8.56 15.44 9.91
C ASN A 241 8.69 16.75 9.12
N SER A 242 9.79 16.96 8.42
CA SER A 242 10.03 18.21 7.68
C SER A 242 9.52 18.19 6.24
N ARG A 243 9.38 17.01 5.62
CA ARG A 243 9.13 16.89 4.18
C ARG A 243 7.82 16.21 3.81
N VAL A 244 7.26 15.36 4.66
CA VAL A 244 6.09 14.55 4.33
C VAL A 244 4.81 15.23 4.82
N ARG A 245 3.77 15.30 3.96
CA ARG A 245 2.44 15.82 4.34
C ARG A 245 1.48 14.73 4.78
N HIS A 246 1.44 13.59 4.09
CA HIS A 246 0.56 12.47 4.38
C HIS A 246 1.32 11.16 4.48
N LEU A 247 0.90 10.31 5.41
CA LEU A 247 1.45 8.98 5.66
C LEU A 247 0.37 7.93 5.53
N ILE A 248 0.70 6.82 4.87
CA ILE A 248 -0.04 5.57 4.90
C ILE A 248 0.97 4.47 5.23
N ILE A 249 0.72 3.72 6.30
CA ILE A 249 1.68 2.72 6.80
C ILE A 249 0.95 1.41 7.10
N GLY A 250 1.31 0.37 6.37
CA GLY A 250 1.00 -1.02 6.67
C GLY A 250 1.89 -1.54 7.79
N THR A 251 1.31 -2.09 8.85
CA THR A 251 2.04 -2.45 10.09
C THR A 251 1.89 -3.94 10.43
N HIS A 252 3.03 -4.61 10.61
CA HIS A 252 3.08 -6.09 10.63
C HIS A 252 3.10 -6.71 12.04
N SER A 253 3.13 -5.88 13.09
CA SER A 253 3.01 -6.33 14.47
C SER A 253 2.40 -5.28 15.40
N VAL A 254 1.85 -5.74 16.53
CA VAL A 254 1.26 -4.87 17.56
C VAL A 254 2.29 -3.89 18.13
N SER A 255 3.54 -4.33 18.33
CA SER A 255 4.61 -3.48 18.85
C SER A 255 5.03 -2.40 17.84
N ILE A 256 5.14 -2.76 16.56
CA ILE A 256 5.42 -1.82 15.46
C ILE A 256 4.30 -0.78 15.39
N HIS A 257 3.04 -1.23 15.31
CA HIS A 257 1.88 -0.35 15.21
C HIS A 257 1.81 0.64 16.39
N ARG A 258 1.90 0.15 17.64
CA ARG A 258 1.90 1.02 18.83
C ARG A 258 3.10 1.96 18.88
N GLY A 259 4.27 1.50 18.44
CA GLY A 259 5.49 2.29 18.40
C GLY A 259 5.37 3.46 17.44
N ILE A 260 4.91 3.20 16.21
CA ILE A 260 4.71 4.22 15.17
C ILE A 260 3.65 5.20 15.61
N ARG A 261 2.48 4.71 16.05
CA ARG A 261 1.40 5.55 16.57
C ARG A 261 1.87 6.51 17.66
N LYS A 262 2.70 6.03 18.60
CA LYS A 262 3.27 6.87 19.67
C LYS A 262 4.14 7.99 19.09
N LEU A 263 5.05 7.67 18.17
CA LEU A 263 5.94 8.66 17.55
C LEU A 263 5.16 9.73 16.78
N LEU A 264 4.17 9.32 15.98
CA LEU A 264 3.32 10.24 15.23
C LEU A 264 2.59 11.23 16.14
N LEU A 265 2.01 10.75 17.24
CA LEU A 265 1.32 11.61 18.21
C LEU A 265 2.28 12.56 18.94
N GLU A 266 3.46 12.07 19.34
CA GLU A 266 4.51 12.92 19.95
C GLU A 266 4.96 14.03 19.00
N ASP A 267 4.98 13.75 17.70
CA ASP A 267 5.40 14.69 16.65
C ASP A 267 4.25 15.59 16.14
N GLY A 268 3.07 15.51 16.77
CA GLY A 268 1.92 16.36 16.45
C GLY A 268 1.20 16.00 15.15
N TRP A 269 1.37 14.79 14.63
CA TRP A 269 0.58 14.33 13.47
C TRP A 269 -0.88 14.09 13.85
N CYS A 270 -1.79 14.41 12.93
CA CYS A 270 -3.20 14.07 13.04
C CYS A 270 -3.43 12.68 12.47
N LEU A 271 -3.78 11.70 13.31
CA LEU A 271 -4.17 10.37 12.86
C LEU A 271 -5.53 10.44 12.14
N ARG A 272 -5.56 9.94 10.91
CA ARG A 272 -6.75 9.80 10.07
C ARG A 272 -7.39 8.43 10.26
N PHE A 273 -6.57 7.38 10.20
CA PHE A 273 -6.99 6.00 10.44
C PHE A 273 -5.98 5.29 11.34
N ASP A 274 -6.49 4.49 12.26
CA ASP A 274 -5.73 3.76 13.28
C ASP A 274 -6.41 2.41 13.52
N TYR A 275 -6.05 1.45 12.68
CA TYR A 275 -6.64 0.12 12.67
C TYR A 275 -5.56 -0.92 12.88
N MET A 276 -5.55 -1.53 14.07
CA MET A 276 -4.64 -2.65 14.36
C MET A 276 -4.92 -3.84 13.43
N GLY A 277 -3.89 -4.54 12.96
CA GLY A 277 -4.05 -5.72 12.10
C GLY A 277 -4.52 -6.99 12.82
N LYS A 278 -4.53 -8.10 12.07
CA LYS A 278 -4.85 -9.46 12.52
C LYS A 278 -6.22 -9.58 13.19
N GLY A 279 -7.22 -8.90 12.63
CA GLY A 279 -8.59 -9.04 13.10
C GLY A 279 -9.55 -8.02 12.52
N GLU A 280 -10.81 -8.15 12.92
CA GLU A 280 -11.89 -7.29 12.48
C GLU A 280 -11.93 -5.97 13.25
N ARG A 281 -12.22 -4.88 12.55
CA ARG A 281 -12.43 -3.55 13.12
C ARG A 281 -13.79 -3.05 12.69
N ARG A 282 -14.50 -2.44 13.63
CA ARG A 282 -15.70 -1.67 13.30
C ARG A 282 -15.27 -0.33 12.74
N THR A 283 -15.81 0.02 11.58
CA THR A 283 -15.55 1.27 10.87
C THR A 283 -16.88 1.93 10.53
N GLU A 284 -16.85 3.15 10.01
CA GLU A 284 -18.04 3.81 9.47
C GLU A 284 -18.62 3.07 8.24
N PHE A 285 -17.82 2.24 7.59
CA PHE A 285 -18.23 1.42 6.44
C PHE A 285 -18.53 -0.04 6.81
N GLY A 286 -18.83 -0.30 8.09
CA GLY A 286 -19.11 -1.63 8.62
C GLY A 286 -17.88 -2.33 9.20
N THR A 287 -18.00 -3.64 9.43
CA THR A 287 -16.92 -4.46 9.99
C THR A 287 -15.97 -4.93 8.90
N ILE A 288 -14.69 -4.53 9.01
CA ILE A 288 -13.66 -4.83 8.01
C ILE A 288 -12.56 -5.68 8.65
N LEU A 289 -12.12 -6.71 7.94
CA LEU A 289 -10.97 -7.53 8.32
C LEU A 289 -9.68 -6.82 7.90
N PHE A 290 -8.83 -6.52 8.88
CA PHE A 290 -7.49 -6.00 8.66
C PHE A 290 -6.49 -7.15 8.82
N VAL A 291 -5.83 -7.54 7.73
CA VAL A 291 -4.78 -8.57 7.76
C VAL A 291 -3.55 -7.99 8.44
N ASP A 292 -3.08 -6.87 7.91
CA ASP A 292 -2.06 -6.00 8.50
C ASP A 292 -2.73 -4.80 9.16
N GLY A 293 -2.01 -4.11 10.04
CA GLY A 293 -2.55 -2.89 10.63
C GLY A 293 -2.38 -1.71 9.68
N LEU A 294 -3.30 -0.77 9.70
CA LEU A 294 -3.22 0.48 8.96
C LEU A 294 -3.06 1.66 9.93
N LEU A 295 -2.00 2.43 9.74
CA LEU A 295 -1.89 3.78 10.29
C LEU A 295 -1.85 4.77 9.13
N ALA A 296 -2.79 5.70 9.12
CA ALA A 296 -2.75 6.83 8.22
C ALA A 296 -2.75 8.14 9.02
N ALA A 297 -1.90 9.08 8.63
CA ALA A 297 -1.74 10.34 9.34
C ALA A 297 -1.46 11.48 8.37
N GLN A 298 -1.81 12.69 8.78
CA GLN A 298 -1.52 13.91 8.03
C GLN A 298 -0.88 14.95 8.93
N ARG A 299 0.00 15.78 8.35
CA ARG A 299 0.48 16.97 9.04
C ARG A 299 -0.69 17.94 9.22
N PRO A 300 -0.80 18.59 10.38
CA PRO A 300 -1.67 19.76 10.51
C PRO A 300 -1.27 20.78 9.42
N ALA A 301 -2.25 21.36 8.74
CA ALA A 301 -1.99 22.53 7.91
C ALA A 301 -1.43 23.63 8.83
N LEU A 302 -0.25 24.16 8.50
CA LEU A 302 0.31 25.35 9.15
C LEU A 302 -0.53 26.59 8.80
#